data_AF-A0A6I7N4I9-F1
#
_entry.id   AF-A0A6I7N4I9-F1
#
_cell.length_a   1.000
_cell.length_b   1.000
_cell.length_c   1.000
_cell.angle_alpha   90.00
_cell.angle_beta   90.00
_cell.angle_gamma   90.00
#
_symmetry.space_group_name_H-M   'P 1'
#
loop_
_entity.id
_entity.type
_entity.pdbx_description
1 polymer ?
#
loop_
_entity_poly.entity_id
_entity_poly.type
_entity_poly.pdbx_seq_one_letter_code
_entity_poly.pdbx_strand_id
1 'polypeptide(L)' 'REEARESFKQEALASWAAYQETGRHLTGQEVRIWLNTWGTDDEKAVPECHE' A
#
# COMPACT_ATOMS: atom_id res chain seq x y z
N ARG A 1 20.12 0.78 13.15
CA ARG A 1 18.90 0.32 13.90
C ARG A 1 17.96 1.48 14.21
N GLU A 2 18.49 2.69 14.46
CA GLU A 2 17.70 3.93 14.58
C GLU A 2 17.20 4.43 13.21
N GLU A 3 18.05 4.40 12.19
CA GLU A 3 17.70 4.83 10.82
C GLU A 3 16.49 4.08 10.23
N ALA A 4 16.40 2.76 10.40
CA ALA A 4 15.28 1.97 9.92
C ALA A 4 13.95 2.30 10.63
N ARG A 5 14.01 2.79 11.87
CA ARG A 5 12.81 3.23 12.60
C ARG A 5 12.37 4.61 12.12
N GLU A 6 13.32 5.49 11.86
CA GLU A 6 13.01 6.81 11.31
C GLU A 6 12.50 6.69 9.87
N SER A 7 13.10 5.86 9.02
CA SER A 7 12.61 5.64 7.65
C SER A 7 11.17 5.12 7.66
N PHE A 8 10.85 4.14 8.51
CA PHE A 8 9.49 3.61 8.64
C PHE A 8 8.46 4.68 9.06
N LYS A 9 8.82 5.56 10.00
CA LYS A 9 7.95 6.68 10.41
C LYS A 9 7.75 7.68 9.27
N GLN A 10 8.82 8.05 8.57
CA GLN A 10 8.75 9.00 7.47
C GLN A 10 7.90 8.44 6.31
N GLU A 11 8.04 7.16 5.99
CA GLU A 11 7.21 6.49 4.98
C GLU A 11 5.72 6.47 5.37
N ALA A 12 5.41 6.20 6.64
CA ALA A 12 4.04 6.24 7.13
C ALA A 12 3.43 7.65 7.05
N LEU A 13 4.19 8.69 7.42
CA LEU A 13 3.76 10.09 7.32
C LEU A 13 3.56 10.52 5.86
N ALA A 14 4.47 10.14 4.96
CA ALA A 14 4.36 10.45 3.54
C ALA A 14 3.13 9.77 2.92
N SER A 15 2.88 8.50 3.26
CA SER A 15 1.69 7.76 2.79
C SER A 15 0.40 8.41 3.29
N TRP A 16 0.39 8.88 4.53
CA TRP A 16 -0.75 9.60 5.10
C TRP A 16 -1.01 10.94 4.38
N ALA A 17 0.04 11.75 4.15
CA ALA A 17 -0.08 13.00 3.43
C ALA A 17 -0.61 12.79 2.00
N ALA A 18 -0.08 11.81 1.27
CA ALA A 18 -0.53 11.47 -0.08
C ALA A 18 -2.02 11.08 -0.13
N TYR A 19 -2.50 10.33 0.87
CA TYR A 19 -3.92 10.01 0.98
C TYR A 19 -4.77 11.25 1.25
N GLN A 20 -4.34 12.16 2.13
CA GLN A 20 -5.06 13.40 2.39
C GLN A 20 -5.15 14.32 1.16
N GLU A 21 -4.11 14.35 0.32
CA GLU A 21 -4.05 15.19 -0.88
C GLU A 21 -4.85 14.61 -2.05
N THR A 22 -4.79 13.29 -2.25
CA THR A 22 -5.31 12.65 -3.46
C THR A 22 -6.60 11.88 -3.25
N GLY A 23 -6.95 11.54 -2.01
CA GLY A 23 -8.04 10.61 -1.69
C GLY A 23 -7.76 9.16 -2.09
N ARG A 24 -6.63 8.89 -2.79
CA ARG A 24 -6.45 7.63 -3.49
C ARG A 24 -6.29 6.45 -2.56
N HIS A 25 -7.14 5.45 -2.72
CA HIS A 25 -7.17 4.28 -1.84
C HIS A 25 -7.59 3.00 -2.54
N LEU A 26 -7.21 1.87 -1.95
CA LEU A 26 -7.78 0.56 -2.25
C LEU A 26 -8.66 0.12 -1.08
N THR A 27 -9.73 -0.59 -1.37
CA THR A 27 -10.52 -1.23 -0.32
C THR A 27 -9.76 -2.40 0.27
N GLY A 28 -10.01 -2.71 1.56
CA GLY A 28 -9.39 -3.87 2.21
C GLY A 28 -9.69 -5.20 1.51
N GLN A 29 -10.81 -5.30 0.80
CA GLN A 29 -11.18 -6.48 0.01
C GLN A 29 -10.27 -6.63 -1.21
N GLU A 30 -10.04 -5.56 -1.97
CA GLU A 30 -9.18 -5.60 -3.16
C GLU A 30 -7.75 -5.94 -2.80
N VAL A 31 -7.23 -5.34 -1.73
CA VAL A 31 -5.90 -5.66 -1.20
C VAL A 31 -5.83 -7.14 -0.81
N ARG A 32 -6.84 -7.67 -0.12
CA ARG A 32 -6.85 -9.09 0.27
C ARG A 32 -6.91 -10.03 -0.94
N ILE A 33 -7.74 -9.71 -1.94
CA ILE A 33 -7.83 -10.50 -3.18
C ILE A 33 -6.47 -10.52 -3.88
N TRP A 34 -5.82 -9.36 -3.99
CA TRP A 34 -4.50 -9.25 -4.60
C TRP A 34 -3.43 -10.04 -3.83
N LEU A 35 -3.34 -9.87 -2.51
CA LEU A 35 -2.39 -10.59 -1.66
C LEU A 35 -2.56 -12.12 -1.72
N ASN A 36 -3.78 -12.61 -1.95
CA ASN A 36 -4.03 -14.05 -2.11
C ASN A 36 -3.42 -14.63 -3.40
N THR A 37 -3.03 -13.79 -4.37
CA THR A 37 -2.37 -14.25 -5.61
C THR A 37 -0.86 -14.39 -5.46
N TRP A 38 -0.26 -13.78 -4.44
CA TRP A 38 1.19 -13.77 -4.24
C TRP A 38 1.75 -15.16 -3.96
N GLY A 39 2.87 -15.49 -4.60
CA GLY A 39 3.50 -16.80 -4.48
C GLY A 39 2.76 -17.92 -5.21
N THR A 40 1.86 -17.57 -6.14
CA THR A 40 1.17 -18.51 -7.03
C THR A 40 1.51 -18.21 -8.49
N ASP A 41 1.19 -19.13 -9.40
CA ASP A 41 1.37 -18.91 -10.84
C ASP A 41 0.44 -17.79 -11.39
N ASP A 42 -0.57 -17.36 -10.64
CA ASP A 42 -1.52 -16.29 -11.00
C ASP A 42 -1.21 -14.96 -10.28
N GLU A 43 0.03 -14.76 -9.80
CA GLU A 43 0.41 -13.51 -9.10
C GLU A 43 0.11 -12.27 -9.94
N LYS A 44 -0.75 -11.39 -9.39
CA LYS A 44 -1.24 -10.21 -10.12
C LYS A 44 -0.45 -8.96 -9.80
N ALA A 45 -0.43 -8.04 -10.76
CA ALA A 45 0.04 -6.68 -10.54
C ALA A 45 -0.81 -5.97 -9.47
N VAL A 46 -0.22 -4.95 -8.84
CA VAL A 46 -0.92 -4.11 -7.87
C VAL A 46 -2.17 -3.49 -8.51
N PRO A 47 -3.35 -3.53 -7.85
CA PRO A 47 -4.54 -2.88 -8.35
C PRO A 47 -4.38 -1.35 -8.41
N GLU A 48 -5.09 -0.70 -9.34
CA GLU A 48 -5.15 0.77 -9.38
C GLU A 48 -5.97 1.31 -8.21
N CYS A 49 -5.49 2.38 -7.58
CA CYS A 49 -6.23 3.06 -6.51
C CYS A 49 -7.48 3.77 -7.05
N HIS A 50 -8.54 3.74 -6.26
CA HIS A 50 -9.73 4.59 -6.44
C HIS A 50 -9.42 6.05 -6.10
N GLU A 51 -10.31 6.98 -6.47
CA GLU A 51 -10.31 8.38 -6.02
C GLU A 51 -11.21 8.58 -4.77
#